data_AF-A0A8C6D487-F1
#
_entry.id   AF-A0A8C6D487-F1
#
_cell.length_a   1.000
_cell.length_b   1.000
_cell.length_c   1.000
_cell.angle_alpha   90.00
_cell.angle_beta   90.00
_cell.angle_gamma   90.00
#
_symmetry.space_group_name_H-M   'P 1'
#
loop_
_entity.id
_entity.type
_entity.pdbx_description
1 polymer ?
#
loop_
_entity_poly.entity_id
_entity_poly.type
_entity_poly.pdbx_seq_one_letter_code
_entity_poly.pdbx_strand_id
1 'polypeptide(L)' 'LARLLNCVSWDSLPDELLLGIFSCLCLPELLKVSSVCKRWYHLAFDESLWQTVDLA' A
#
# COMPACT_ATOMS: atom_id res chain seq x y z
N LEU A 1 15.32 23.33 17.86
CA LEU A 1 16.02 22.04 17.62
C LEU A 1 15.08 20.90 17.17
N ALA A 2 13.77 20.95 17.45
CA ALA A 2 12.81 19.90 17.01
C ALA A 2 12.21 20.07 15.59
N ARG A 3 12.59 21.10 14.84
CA ARG A 3 12.02 21.43 13.52
C ARG A 3 12.61 20.65 12.33
N LEU A 4 13.53 19.71 12.58
CA LEU A 4 14.29 19.01 11.52
C LEU A 4 14.10 17.48 11.51
N LEU A 5 13.24 16.93 12.37
CA LEU A 5 12.86 15.51 12.31
C LEU A 5 11.43 15.39 11.81
N ASN A 6 11.19 15.80 10.55
CA ASN A 6 10.00 15.37 9.84
C ASN A 6 10.21 13.90 9.45
N CYS A 7 10.03 13.00 10.43
CA CYS A 7 9.86 11.59 10.11
C CYS A 7 8.54 11.48 9.36
N VAL A 8 8.60 11.13 8.07
CA VAL A 8 7.39 10.97 7.25
C VAL A 8 6.63 9.76 7.76
N SER A 9 5.43 9.98 8.30
CA SER A 9 4.57 8.90 8.76
C SER A 9 3.70 8.39 7.62
N TRP A 10 3.95 7.16 7.17
CA TRP A 10 3.11 6.46 6.20
C TRP A 10 1.67 6.27 6.69
N ASP A 11 1.45 6.26 8.02
CA ASP A 11 0.11 6.14 8.60
C ASP A 11 -0.75 7.38 8.36
N SER A 12 -0.16 8.53 8.07
CA SER A 12 -0.88 9.76 7.76
C SER A 12 -1.22 9.93 6.28
N LEU A 13 -0.65 9.10 5.42
CA LEU A 13 -0.95 9.12 3.98
C LEU A 13 -2.41 8.69 3.78
N PRO A 14 -3.23 9.33 2.92
CA PRO A 14 -4.56 8.86 2.54
C PRO A 14 -4.56 7.49 1.87
N ASP A 15 -5.69 6.76 1.96
CA ASP A 15 -5.82 5.40 1.38
C ASP A 15 -5.65 5.42 -0.14
N GLU A 16 -6.18 6.43 -0.83
CA GLU A 16 -6.10 6.54 -2.28
C GLU A 16 -4.66 6.68 -2.79
N LEU A 17 -3.80 7.35 -2.00
CA LEU A 17 -2.39 7.48 -2.33
C LEU A 17 -1.63 6.18 -2.04
N LEU A 18 -1.98 5.44 -0.99
CA LEU A 18 -1.44 4.09 -0.77
C LEU A 18 -1.87 3.13 -1.87
N LEU A 19 -3.13 3.15 -2.29
CA LEU A 19 -3.63 2.35 -3.42
C LEU A 19 -2.91 2.71 -4.71
N GLY A 20 -2.67 4.00 -4.97
CA GLY A 20 -1.84 4.45 -6.08
C GLY A 20 -0.42 3.87 -6.03
N ILE A 21 0.20 3.82 -4.85
CA ILE A 21 1.52 3.18 -4.68
C ILE A 21 1.42 1.66 -4.90
N PHE A 22 0.41 1.00 -4.35
CA PHE A 22 0.21 -0.45 -4.47
C PHE A 22 -0.08 -0.88 -5.92
N SER A 23 -0.70 -0.01 -6.73
CA SER A 23 -0.94 -0.26 -8.16
C SER A 23 0.35 -0.40 -8.98
N CYS A 24 1.49 0.07 -8.45
CA CYS A 24 2.79 -0.08 -9.07
C CYS A 24 3.48 -1.42 -8.74
N LEU A 25 2.88 -2.26 -7.88
CA LEU A 25 3.46 -3.52 -7.42
C LEU A 25 2.95 -4.70 -8.24
N CYS A 26 3.82 -5.68 -8.50
CA CYS A 26 3.41 -6.96 -9.05
C CYS A 26 2.65 -7.78 -7.98
N LEU A 27 1.83 -8.77 -8.40
CA LEU A 27 1.02 -9.59 -7.49
C LEU A 27 1.80 -10.18 -6.29
N PRO A 28 3.01 -10.76 -6.47
CA PRO A 28 3.76 -11.30 -5.33
C PRO A 28 4.22 -10.23 -4.34
N GLU A 29 4.45 -9.00 -4.82
CA GLU A 29 4.82 -7.86 -3.97
C GLU A 29 3.60 -7.33 -3.23
N LEU A 30 2.44 -7.28 -3.89
CA LEU A 30 1.18 -6.90 -3.28
C LEU A 30 0.81 -7.83 -2.10
N LEU A 31 1.05 -9.13 -2.27
CA LEU A 31 0.88 -10.11 -1.19
C LEU A 31 1.86 -9.89 -0.03
N LYS A 32 3.11 -9.48 -0.31
CA LYS A 32 4.08 -9.16 0.75
C LYS A 32 3.65 -7.93 1.56
N VAL A 33 3.21 -6.86 0.90
CA VAL A 33 2.80 -5.62 1.61
C VAL A 33 1.54 -5.83 2.46
N SER A 34 0.70 -6.81 2.13
CA SER A 34 -0.47 -7.17 2.95
C SER A 34 -0.11 -7.59 4.39
N SER A 35 1.14 -8.03 4.62
CA SER A 35 1.61 -8.50 5.93
C SER A 35 2.14 -7.39 6.86
N VAL A 36 2.26 -6.15 6.38
CA VAL A 36 2.90 -5.05 7.12
C VAL A 36 2.08 -4.60 8.32
N CYS A 37 0.80 -4.28 8.11
CA CYS A 37 -0.11 -3.87 9.17
C CYS A 37 -1.57 -4.09 8.72
N LYS A 38 -2.53 -3.96 9.64
CA LYS A 38 -3.96 -4.18 9.33
C LYS A 38 -4.48 -3.28 8.21
N ARG A 39 -4.06 -2.01 8.17
CA ARG A 39 -4.48 -1.07 7.14
C ARG A 39 -3.97 -1.49 5.77
N TRP A 40 -2.69 -1.86 5.69
CA TRP A 40 -2.07 -2.33 4.45
C TRP A 40 -2.65 -3.66 3.99
N TYR A 41 -3.00 -4.55 4.92
CA TYR A 41 -3.75 -5.77 4.63
C TYR A 41 -5.06 -5.44 3.90
N HIS A 42 -5.89 -4.54 4.45
CA HIS A 42 -7.16 -4.19 3.80
C HIS A 42 -6.97 -3.56 2.41
N LEU A 43 -6.02 -2.64 2.27
CA LEU A 43 -5.76 -1.97 1.00
C LEU A 43 -5.14 -2.88 -0.06
N ALA A 44 -4.31 -3.85 0.33
CA ALA A 44 -3.72 -4.80 -0.61
C ALA A 44 -4.77 -5.69 -1.29
N PHE A 45 -5.96 -5.83 -0.71
CA PHE A 45 -7.09 -6.58 -1.25
C PHE A 45 -8.23 -5.68 -1.77
N ASP A 46 -7.97 -4.39 -1.97
CA ASP A 46 -8.95 -3.46 -2.53
C ASP A 46 -9.28 -3.82 -3.99
N GLU A 47 -10.57 -3.76 -4.35
CA GLU A 47 -11.07 -4.16 -5.67
C GLU A 47 -10.35 -3.46 -6.84
N SER A 48 -9.91 -2.21 -6.65
CA SER A 48 -9.21 -1.44 -7.68
C SER A 48 -7.89 -2.08 -8.14
N LEU A 49 -7.25 -2.89 -7.29
CA LEU A 49 -5.96 -3.54 -7.58
C LEU A 49 -6.10 -4.90 -8.26
N TRP A 50 -7.29 -5.51 -8.24
CA TRP A 50 -7.54 -6.88 -8.70
C TRP A 50 -8.46 -6.96 -9.93
N GLN A 51 -8.66 -5.85 -10.64
CA GLN A 51 -9.50 -5.77 -11.86
C GLN A 51 -9.01 -6.69 -12.99
N THR A 52 -7.71 -6.94 -13.09
CA THR A 52 -7.11 -7.83 -14.10
C THR A 52 -5.94 -8.57 -13.49
N VAL A 53 -6.09 -9.89 -13.36
CA VAL A 53 -5.10 -10.78 -12.73
C VAL A 53 -4.73 -11.84 -13.75
N ASP A 54 -3.46 -11.88 -14.14
CA ASP A 54 -2.92 -12.99 -14.94
C ASP A 54 -2.33 -14.04 -13.99
N LEU A 55 -2.82 -15.28 -14.12
CA LEU A 55 -2.40 -16.44 -13.33
C LEU A 55 -1.65 -17.48 -14.18
N ALA A 56 -1.30 -17.11 -15.41
CA ALA A 56 -0.60 -17.98 -16.37
C ALA A 56 0.78 -18.45 -15.90
#